data_AF-A0A934INJ6-F1
#
_entry.id   AF-A0A934INJ6-F1
#
_cell.length_a   1.000
_cell.length_b   1.000
_cell.length_c   1.000
_cell.angle_alpha   90.00
_cell.angle_beta   90.00
_cell.angle_gamma   90.00
#
_symmetry.space_group_name_H-M   'P 1'
#
loop_
_entity.id
_entity.type
_entity.pdbx_description
1 polymer ?
#
loop_
_entity_poly.entity_id
_entity_poly.type
_entity_poly.pdbx_seq_one_letter_code
_entity_poly.pdbx_strand_id
1 'polypeptide(L)'
;MSERDDDLVFETILDAPPEKIWRALTIPEYRDRWMQRPDDVSVSLEATDAHSLLTYRWTERGEVSRVTIELTPQADGQTGFRLTHAPIRIPAAANSNEPAATALMRAA
;
A
#
# COMPACT_ATOMS: atom_id res chain seq x y z
N MET A 1 -5.45 -6.86 21.32
CA MET A 1 -4.71 -6.48 20.10
C MET A 1 -5.77 -6.16 19.07
N SER A 2 -5.94 -4.88 18.71
CA SER A 2 -6.97 -4.48 17.77
C SER A 2 -6.43 -4.67 16.36
N GLU A 3 -6.81 -5.77 15.72
CA GLU A 3 -6.91 -5.83 14.26
C GLU A 3 -7.81 -4.65 13.87
N ARG A 4 -7.24 -3.62 13.25
CA ARG A 4 -8.05 -2.56 12.66
C ARG A 4 -8.55 -3.15 11.35
N ASP A 5 -9.87 -3.32 11.23
CA ASP A 5 -10.57 -3.91 10.07
C ASP A 5 -10.22 -3.22 8.73
N ASP A 6 -9.58 -2.03 8.80
CA ASP A 6 -9.10 -1.21 7.69
C ASP A 6 -7.61 -1.40 7.34
N ASP A 7 -6.95 -2.49 7.75
CA ASP A 7 -5.55 -2.76 7.37
C ASP A 7 -5.47 -3.92 6.37
N LEU A 8 -4.98 -3.63 5.17
CA LEU A 8 -4.73 -4.65 4.15
C LEU A 8 -3.29 -5.12 4.25
N VAL A 9 -3.11 -6.36 4.68
CA VAL A 9 -1.80 -7.01 4.77
C VAL A 9 -1.63 -8.01 3.63
N PHE A 10 -0.53 -7.90 2.90
CA PHE A 10 -0.10 -8.84 1.87
C PHE A 10 1.29 -9.37 2.19
N GLU A 11 1.44 -10.69 2.19
CA GLU A 11 2.69 -11.38 2.53
C GLU A 11 3.05 -12.36 1.42
N THR A 12 4.32 -12.35 0.98
CA THR A 12 4.84 -13.29 -0.01
C THR A 12 6.34 -13.47 0.13
N ILE A 13 6.89 -14.49 -0.52
CA ILE A 13 8.33 -14.70 -0.66
C ILE A 13 8.74 -14.37 -2.09
N LEU A 14 9.76 -13.53 -2.22
CA LEU A 14 10.34 -13.13 -3.49
C LEU A 14 11.67 -13.85 -3.71
N ASP A 15 11.86 -14.41 -4.91
CA ASP A 15 13.10 -15.07 -5.35
C ASP A 15 14.15 -14.03 -5.77
N ALA A 16 14.51 -13.17 -4.83
CA ALA A 16 15.50 -12.11 -5.01
C ALA A 16 16.07 -11.69 -3.66
N PRO A 17 17.35 -11.26 -3.63
CA PRO A 17 17.96 -10.74 -2.41
C PRO A 17 17.33 -9.39 -2.03
N PRO A 18 17.31 -9.04 -0.73
CA PRO A 18 16.61 -7.88 -0.23
C PRO A 18 17.14 -6.57 -0.84
N GLU A 19 18.43 -6.49 -1.17
CA GLU A 19 19.00 -5.29 -1.80
C GLU A 19 18.45 -5.03 -3.20
N LYS A 20 18.09 -6.08 -3.94
CA LYS A 20 17.50 -5.94 -5.29
C LYS A 20 16.09 -5.40 -5.19
N ILE A 21 15.31 -5.91 -4.24
CA ILE A 21 13.94 -5.46 -3.97
C ILE A 21 13.96 -4.02 -3.44
N TRP A 22 14.88 -3.72 -2.52
CA TRP A 22 15.08 -2.38 -1.99
C TRP A 22 15.37 -1.36 -3.08
N ARG A 23 16.25 -1.67 -4.02
CA ARG A 23 16.54 -0.82 -5.18
C ARG A 23 15.30 -0.60 -6.06
N ALA A 24 14.48 -1.64 -6.25
CA ALA A 24 13.25 -1.53 -7.03
C ALA A 24 12.20 -0.61 -6.37
N LEU A 25 12.26 -0.44 -5.04
CA LEU A 25 11.35 0.39 -4.26
C LEU A 25 11.87 1.83 -4.09
N THR A 26 13.17 1.98 -3.81
CA THR A 26 13.76 3.28 -3.46
C THR A 26 14.20 4.10 -4.67
N ILE A 27 14.61 3.47 -5.77
CA ILE A 27 15.05 4.18 -6.98
C ILE A 27 13.82 4.53 -7.83
N PRO A 28 13.52 5.82 -8.07
CA PRO A 28 12.33 6.23 -8.80
C PRO A 28 12.20 5.60 -10.18
N GLU A 29 13.30 5.52 -10.93
CA GLU A 29 13.32 4.96 -12.30
C GLU A 29 12.90 3.49 -12.34
N TYR A 30 13.33 2.69 -11.35
CA TYR A 30 12.89 1.30 -11.25
C TYR A 30 11.46 1.22 -10.73
N ARG A 31 11.14 1.97 -9.68
CA ARG A 31 9.81 2.00 -9.06
C ARG A 31 8.73 2.32 -10.09
N ASP A 32 8.90 3.42 -10.82
CA ASP A 32 7.87 3.91 -11.74
C ASP A 32 7.71 2.97 -12.95
N ARG A 33 8.76 2.21 -13.31
CA ARG A 33 8.70 1.20 -14.38
C ARG A 33 7.79 0.01 -14.05
N TRP A 34 7.81 -0.50 -12.82
CA TRP A 34 7.03 -1.70 -12.47
C TRP A 34 5.70 -1.36 -11.76
N MET A 35 5.62 -0.23 -11.06
CA MET A 35 4.44 0.12 -10.26
C MET A 35 3.29 0.70 -11.10
N GLN A 36 3.56 1.16 -12.34
CA GLN A 36 2.57 1.64 -13.32
C GLN A 36 1.43 2.46 -12.70
N ARG A 37 1.82 3.46 -11.90
CA ARG A 37 0.92 4.33 -11.13
C ARG A 37 -0.11 5.04 -12.04
N PRO A 38 -1.42 4.99 -11.72
CA PRO A 38 -2.43 5.82 -12.38
C PRO A 38 -2.17 7.32 -12.15
N ASP A 39 -2.60 8.18 -13.07
CA ASP A 39 -2.42 9.65 -12.93
C ASP A 39 -3.09 10.25 -11.69
N ASP A 40 -4.17 9.63 -11.20
CA ASP A 40 -4.91 10.09 -10.00
C ASP A 40 -4.24 9.67 -8.67
N VAL A 41 -3.13 8.92 -8.74
CA VAL A 41 -2.44 8.38 -7.58
C VAL A 41 -1.09 9.09 -7.39
N SER A 42 -0.92 9.69 -6.21
CA SER A 42 0.34 10.26 -5.77
C SER A 42 0.99 9.40 -4.70
N VAL A 43 2.21 8.94 -4.96
CA VAL A 43 3.00 8.12 -4.03
C VAL A 43 4.32 8.82 -3.72
N SER A 44 4.58 9.02 -2.43
CA SER A 44 5.78 9.69 -1.92
C SER A 44 6.43 8.85 -0.83
N LEU A 45 7.75 8.67 -0.89
CA LEU A 45 8.50 7.95 0.15
C LEU A 45 8.60 8.84 1.40
N GLU A 46 8.05 8.41 2.53
CA GLU A 46 8.09 9.14 3.81
C GLU A 46 9.25 8.71 4.69
N ALA A 47 9.52 7.40 4.76
CA ALA A 47 10.55 6.86 5.65
C ALA A 47 11.22 5.62 5.06
N THR A 48 12.47 5.41 5.46
CA THR A 48 13.27 4.22 5.17
C THR A 48 14.14 3.89 6.39
N ASP A 49 14.18 2.64 6.80
CA ASP A 49 15.06 2.14 7.85
C ASP A 49 15.83 0.90 7.36
N ALA A 50 17.15 0.95 7.53
CA ALA A 50 18.09 -0.18 7.43
C ALA A 50 17.92 -1.17 6.24
N HIS A 51 17.36 -0.74 5.11
CA HIS A 51 17.03 -1.59 3.96
C HIS A 51 16.02 -2.72 4.25
N SER A 52 15.35 -2.68 5.41
CA SER A 52 14.42 -3.70 5.87
C SER A 52 13.00 -3.15 6.04
N LEU A 53 12.84 -1.83 6.14
CA LEU A 53 11.55 -1.19 6.33
C LEU A 53 11.48 0.10 5.51
N LEU A 54 10.37 0.31 4.82
CA LEU A 54 10.07 1.59 4.21
C LEU A 54 8.59 1.91 4.32
N THR A 55 8.27 3.21 4.24
CA THR A 55 6.89 3.69 4.31
C THR A 55 6.65 4.69 3.20
N TYR A 56 5.63 4.43 2.40
CA TYR A 56 5.08 5.38 1.44
C TYR A 56 3.84 6.05 2.01
N ARG A 57 3.72 7.34 1.70
CA ARG A 57 2.45 8.04 1.68
C ARG A 57 1.80 7.80 0.34
N TRP A 58 0.59 7.27 0.38
CA TRP A 58 -0.27 7.04 -0.77
C TRP A 58 -1.43 8.01 -0.72
N THR A 59 -1.67 8.74 -1.79
CA THR A 59 -2.80 9.67 -1.90
C THR A 59 -3.56 9.35 -3.16
N GLU A 60 -4.83 8.98 -3.01
CA GLU A 60 -5.73 8.60 -4.10
C GLU A 60 -7.09 9.26 -3.82
N ARG A 61 -7.70 9.92 -4.82
CA ARG A 61 -9.02 10.57 -4.69
C ARG A 61 -9.16 11.53 -3.50
N GLY A 62 -8.05 12.15 -3.07
CA GLY A 62 -8.01 13.06 -1.92
C GLY A 62 -7.92 12.36 -0.55
N GLU A 63 -7.96 11.03 -0.49
CA GLU A 63 -7.74 10.25 0.72
C GLU A 63 -6.25 9.90 0.86
N VAL A 64 -5.73 9.98 2.08
CA VAL A 64 -4.33 9.68 2.39
C VAL A 64 -4.25 8.38 3.17
N SER A 65 -3.44 7.46 2.67
CA SER A 65 -3.11 6.19 3.32
C SER A 65 -1.60 6.00 3.38
N ARG A 66 -1.16 5.03 4.20
CA ARG A 66 0.24 4.65 4.37
C ARG A 66 0.43 3.22 3.93
N VAL A 67 1.45 3.01 3.10
CA VAL A 67 1.88 1.68 2.68
C VAL A 67 3.24 1.42 3.30
N THR A 68 3.29 0.51 4.25
CA THR A 68 4.52 0.09 4.92
C THR A 68 4.97 -1.23 4.32
N ILE A 69 6.23 -1.29 3.89
CA ILE A 69 6.83 -2.49 3.31
C ILE A 69 7.98 -2.94 4.21
N GLU A 70 7.91 -4.19 4.62
CA GLU A 70 8.90 -4.88 5.44
C GLU A 70 9.57 -5.97 4.58
N LEU A 71 10.90 -5.95 4.55
CA LEU A 71 11.74 -6.91 3.87
C LEU A 71 12.52 -7.72 4.91
N THR A 72 12.30 -9.03 4.93
CA THR A 72 13.00 -9.95 5.81
C THR A 72 13.88 -10.87 4.97
N PRO A 73 15.21 -10.91 5.17
CA PRO A 73 16.06 -11.87 4.47
C PRO A 73 15.66 -13.31 4.82
N GLN A 74 15.56 -14.19 3.82
CA GLN A 74 15.22 -15.60 3.97
C GLN A 74 16.38 -16.51 3.51
N ALA A 75 16.19 -17.82 3.67
CA ALA A 75 17.12 -18.81 3.16
C ALA A 75 17.31 -18.70 1.63
N ASP A 76 18.44 -19.21 1.14
CA ASP A 76 18.74 -19.33 -0.30
C ASP A 76 18.71 -18.00 -1.09
N GLY A 77 18.87 -16.86 -0.40
CA GLY A 77 18.87 -15.53 -1.03
C GLY A 77 17.47 -15.01 -1.39
N GLN A 78 16.42 -15.66 -0.88
CA GLN A 78 15.05 -15.17 -0.99
C GLN A 78 14.77 -14.05 0.01
N THR A 79 13.68 -13.32 -0.19
CA THR A 79 13.24 -12.26 0.71
C THR A 79 11.76 -12.40 1.02
N GLY A 80 11.43 -12.43 2.30
CA GLY A 80 10.07 -12.25 2.78
C GLY A 80 9.65 -10.81 2.58
N PHE A 81 8.57 -10.62 1.83
CA PHE A 81 7.99 -9.33 1.53
C PHE A 81 6.64 -9.24 2.23
N ARG A 82 6.50 -8.26 3.13
CA ARG A 82 5.23 -7.95 3.80
C ARG A 82 4.87 -6.50 3.52
N LEU A 83 3.70 -6.30 2.94
CA LEU A 83 3.12 -4.99 2.64
C LEU A 83 1.88 -4.81 3.51
N THR A 84 1.81 -3.67 4.18
CA THR A 84 0.73 -3.28 5.07
C THR A 84 0.19 -1.95 4.57
N HIS A 85 -1.06 -1.90 4.13
CA HIS A 85 -1.72 -0.71 3.58
C HIS A 85 -2.85 -0.27 4.50
N ALA A 86 -2.63 0.83 5.21
CA ALA A 86 -3.57 1.37 6.18
C ALA A 86 -3.67 2.91 6.17
N PRO A 87 -4.85 3.48 6.40
CA PRO A 87 -6.15 2.80 6.35
C PRO A 87 -6.55 2.51 4.89
N ILE A 88 -7.18 1.36 4.64
CA ILE A 88 -7.90 1.08 3.41
C ILE A 88 -9.40 1.25 3.65
N ARG A 89 -10.08 1.98 2.77
CA ARG A 89 -11.54 2.10 2.82
C ARG A 89 -12.14 0.97 2.03
N ILE A 90 -12.64 -0.04 2.72
CA ILE A 90 -13.42 -1.11 2.10
C ILE A 90 -14.83 -0.56 1.87
N PRO A 91 -15.28 -0.36 0.62
CA PRO A 91 -16.64 0.10 0.37
C PRO A 91 -17.62 -0.92 0.95
N ALA A 92 -18.67 -0.43 1.62
CA ALA A 92 -19.75 -1.27 2.08
C ALA A 92 -20.30 -2.08 0.91
N ALA A 93 -20.53 -3.37 1.12
CA ALA A 93 -21.05 -4.24 0.09
C ALA A 93 -22.36 -3.65 -0.46
N ALA A 94 -22.52 -3.56 -1.77
CA ALA A 94 -23.68 -2.94 -2.42
C ALA A 94 -25.00 -3.68 -2.15
N ASN A 95 -24.94 -4.88 -1.56
CA ASN A 95 -26.07 -5.68 -1.10
C ASN A 95 -26.31 -5.57 0.42
N SER A 96 -25.58 -4.71 1.14
CA SER A 96 -25.96 -4.38 2.51
C SER A 96 -27.30 -3.66 2.42
N ASN A 97 -28.32 -4.19 3.10
CA ASN A 97 -29.65 -3.59 3.13
C ASN A 97 -29.68 -2.36 4.07
N GLU A 98 -28.53 -1.69 4.22
CA GLU A 98 -28.40 -0.46 4.99
C GLU A 98 -29.03 0.69 4.20
N PRO A 99 -29.77 1.59 4.87
CA PRO A 99 -30.40 2.70 4.18
C PRO A 99 -29.31 3.56 3.56
N ALA A 100 -29.26 3.59 2.22
CA ALA A 100 -28.42 4.52 1.47
C ALA A 100 -28.65 5.92 2.02
N ALA A 101 -27.61 6.52 2.61
CA ALA A 101 -27.70 7.89 3.12
C ALA A 101 -28.17 8.79 1.97
N THR A 102 -29.36 9.37 2.16
CA THR A 102 -30.07 10.23 1.21
C THR A 102 -29.13 11.26 0.60
N ALA A 103 -28.72 11.04 -0.66
CA ALA A 103 -28.07 12.06 -1.48
C ALA A 103 -29.09 13.17 -1.76
N LEU A 104 -29.05 14.25 -0.98
CA LEU A 104 -29.87 15.43 -1.20
C LEU A 104 -29.31 16.20 -2.42
N MET A 105 -29.79 15.89 -3.62
CA MET A 105 -29.61 16.76 -4.79
C MET A 105 -30.33 18.08 -4.54
N ARG A 106 -29.58 19.16 -4.29
CA ARG A 106 -30.11 20.52 -4.41
C ARG A 106 -29.97 20.97 -5.87
N ALA A 107 -31.08 20.96 -6.60
CA ALA A 107 -31.19 21.70 -7.84
C ALA A 107 -31.36 23.20 -7.52
N ALA A 108 -30.67 24.04 -8.29
CA ALA A 108 -30.78 25.50 -8.25
C ALA A 108 -31.94 26.00 -9.11
#